data_AF-J9BRB5-F1
#
_entry.id   AF-J9BRB5-F1
#
_cell.length_a   1.000
_cell.length_b   1.000
_cell.length_c   1.000
_cell.angle_alpha   90.00
_cell.angle_beta   90.00
_cell.angle_gamma   90.00
#
_symmetry.space_group_name_H-M   'P 1'
#
loop_
_entity.id
_entity.type
_entity.pdbx_description
1 polymer ?
#
loop_
_entity_poly.entity_id
_entity_poly.type
_entity_poly.pdbx_seq_one_letter_code
_entity_poly.pdbx_strand_id
1 'polypeptide(L)'
;MDFANLDLIRCKEYGVNKGKLYGLRVYAKALKRYVSLVIWYPMDGRTDKWQLYFSTDDSMDGREVLDYYRTRFQLEFCFRDGKQHAGITNCQSTDFRKLDFHFNA
;
A
#
# COMPACT_ATOMS: atom_id res chain seq x y z
N MET A 1 13.76 10.10 8.90
CA MET A 1 14.51 10.05 7.64
C MET A 1 14.45 11.44 7.06
N ASP A 2 15.60 11.99 6.69
CA ASP A 2 15.65 13.27 6.01
C ASP A 2 15.36 13.03 4.52
N PHE A 3 14.25 13.58 4.01
CA PHE A 3 13.84 13.41 2.63
C PHE A 3 14.61 14.32 1.67
N ALA A 4 15.35 15.31 2.20
CA ALA A 4 16.19 16.21 1.42
C ALA A 4 17.54 15.58 1.03
N ASN A 5 18.05 14.65 1.85
CA ASN A 5 19.30 13.93 1.63
C ASN A 5 19.06 12.42 1.74
N LEU A 6 18.39 11.86 0.73
CA LEU A 6 18.29 10.41 0.58
C LEU A 6 19.64 9.90 0.08
N ASP A 7 20.32 9.06 0.85
CA ASP A 7 21.58 8.40 0.44
C ASP A 7 21.32 7.44 -0.75
N LEU A 8 21.32 8.01 -1.96
CA LEU A 8 21.08 7.30 -3.22
C LEU A 8 22.16 6.25 -3.54
N ILE A 9 23.31 6.29 -2.87
CA ILE A 9 24.42 5.34 -3.06
C ILE A 9 24.04 3.91 -2.64
N ARG A 10 23.09 3.75 -1.72
CA ARG A 10 22.59 2.43 -1.25
C ARG A 10 21.26 2.03 -1.86
N CYS A 11 20.75 2.82 -2.80
CA CYS A 11 19.44 2.62 -3.41
C CYS A 11 19.56 1.83 -4.70
N LYS A 12 18.73 0.80 -4.86
CA LYS A 12 18.59 0.08 -6.13
C LYS A 12 17.54 0.81 -6.97
N GLU A 13 17.96 1.39 -8.08
CA GLU A 13 17.03 1.99 -9.05
C GLU A 13 16.42 0.89 -9.92
N TYR A 14 15.11 1.00 -10.15
CA TYR A 14 14.36 0.13 -11.02
C TYR A 14 13.75 0.94 -12.14
N GLY A 15 14.00 0.53 -13.39
CA GLY A 15 13.25 1.03 -14.53
C GLY A 15 11.79 0.58 -14.44
N VAL A 16 10.85 1.52 -14.42
CA VAL A 16 9.41 1.26 -14.47
C VAL A 16 8.75 2.18 -15.48
N ASN A 17 7.64 1.72 -16.07
CA ASN A 17 6.85 2.53 -16.98
C ASN A 17 6.29 3.77 -16.23
N LYS A 18 6.52 4.96 -16.80
CA LYS A 18 6.00 6.27 -16.32
C LYS A 18 6.53 6.74 -14.94
N GLY A 19 7.74 6.39 -14.56
CA GLY A 19 8.33 6.93 -13.33
C GLY A 19 9.72 6.40 -13.03
N LYS A 20 10.28 6.83 -11.90
CA LYS A 20 11.46 6.23 -11.29
C LYS A 20 11.09 5.55 -9.99
N LEU A 21 11.66 4.37 -9.75
CA LEU A 21 11.42 3.61 -8.54
C LEU A 21 12.76 3.32 -7.88
N TYR A 22 12.84 3.62 -6.59
CA TYR A 22 14.03 3.40 -5.79
C TYR A 22 13.69 2.46 -4.65
N GLY A 23 14.41 1.35 -4.53
CA GLY A 23 14.27 0.39 -3.44
C GLY A 23 15.47 0.43 -2.51
N LEU A 24 15.23 0.36 -1.21
CA LEU A 24 16.26 0.30 -0.18
C LEU A 24 15.81 -0.52 1.02
N ARG A 25 16.75 -1.23 1.63
CA ARG A 25 16.53 -1.94 2.90
C ARG A 25 16.77 -0.97 4.06
N VAL A 26 15.76 -0.76 4.91
CA VAL A 26 15.83 0.20 6.02
C VAL A 26 15.34 -0.41 7.31
N TYR A 27 15.86 0.08 8.44
CA TYR A 27 15.38 -0.32 9.76
C TYR A 27 14.22 0.59 10.19
N ALA A 28 13.02 0.03 10.31
CA ALA A 28 11.84 0.75 10.78
C ALA A 28 11.82 0.80 12.31
N LYS A 29 12.11 1.97 12.90
CA LYS A 29 12.16 2.17 14.36
C LYS A 29 10.83 1.81 15.05
N ALA A 30 9.70 2.14 14.43
CA ALA A 30 8.37 1.84 14.96
C ALA A 30 8.07 0.32 15.00
N LEU A 31 8.57 -0.43 14.01
CA LEU A 31 8.37 -1.89 13.91
C LEU A 31 9.51 -2.70 14.52
N LYS A 32 10.60 -2.03 14.96
CA LYS A 32 11.84 -2.64 15.48
C LYS A 32 12.40 -3.75 14.56
N ARG A 33 12.32 -3.56 13.25
CA ARG A 33 12.79 -4.54 12.26
C ARG A 33 13.20 -3.90 10.94
N TYR A 34 13.93 -4.66 10.13
CA TYR A 34 14.21 -4.28 8.74
C TYR A 34 12.97 -4.44 7.87
N VAL A 35 12.80 -3.50 6.95
CA VAL A 35 11.73 -3.46 5.96
C VAL A 35 12.33 -3.12 4.59
N SER A 36 11.74 -3.66 3.53
CA SER A 36 12.01 -3.22 2.16
C SER A 36 11.20 -1.95 1.91
N LEU A 37 11.86 -0.81 1.73
CA LEU A 37 11.23 0.49 1.46
C LEU A 37 11.39 0.81 -0.02
N VAL A 38 10.32 1.32 -0.62
CA VAL A 38 10.23 1.63 -2.04
C VAL A 38 9.66 3.02 -2.22
N ILE A 39 10.36 3.84 -2.99
CA ILE A 39 9.99 5.23 -3.27
C ILE A 39 9.67 5.34 -4.76
N TRP A 40 8.45 5.75 -5.08
CA TRP A 40 8.01 5.97 -6.46
C TRP A 40 7.91 7.47 -6.76
N TYR A 41 8.58 7.89 -7.83
CA TYR A 41 8.53 9.23 -8.39
C TYR A 41 7.85 9.20 -9.77
N PRO A 42 6.75 9.93 -9.97
CA PRO A 42 6.15 10.10 -11.30
C PRO A 42 7.08 10.90 -12.21
N MET A 43 7.14 10.52 -13.48
CA MET A 43 7.92 11.28 -14.49
C MET A 43 7.28 12.61 -14.93
N ASP A 44 6.08 12.93 -14.44
CA ASP A 44 5.19 13.96 -15.00
C ASP A 44 5.59 15.41 -14.66
N GLY A 45 6.89 15.67 -14.43
CA GLY A 45 7.43 16.99 -14.04
C GLY A 45 7.03 17.47 -12.64
N ARG A 46 6.10 16.76 -11.99
CA ARG A 46 5.60 17.00 -10.63
C ARG A 46 6.44 16.28 -9.60
N THR A 47 7.55 16.91 -9.21
CA THR A 47 8.46 16.41 -8.16
C THR A 47 7.88 16.51 -6.75
N ASP A 48 6.72 17.16 -6.59
CA ASP A 48 5.98 17.31 -5.33
C ASP A 48 5.18 16.07 -4.93
N LYS A 49 4.91 15.15 -5.87
CA LYS A 49 4.10 13.95 -5.63
C LYS A 49 4.93 12.68 -5.68
N TRP A 50 5.58 12.33 -4.57
CA TRP A 50 6.20 11.01 -4.41
C TRP A 50 5.34 10.10 -3.53
N GLN A 51 5.45 8.79 -3.74
CA GLN A 51 4.73 7.77 -2.98
C GLN A 51 5.73 6.83 -2.31
N LEU A 52 5.44 6.44 -1.06
CA LEU A 52 6.19 5.43 -0.32
C LEU A 52 5.39 4.15 -0.19
N TYR A 53 6.06 3.05 -0.45
CA TYR A 53 5.58 1.71 -0.26
C TYR A 53 6.59 0.94 0.58
N PHE A 54 6.16 0.02 1.43
CA PHE A 54 7.10 -0.82 2.16
C PHE A 54 6.56 -2.23 2.38
N SER A 55 7.46 -3.18 2.54
CA SER A 55 7.15 -4.55 2.93
C SER A 55 7.92 -4.91 4.20
N THR A 56 7.28 -5.66 5.08
CA THR A 56 7.94 -6.27 6.25
C THR A 56 8.82 -7.45 5.88
N ASP A 57 8.66 -7.99 4.67
CA ASP A 57 9.62 -8.89 4.06
C ASP A 57 10.73 -8.03 3.43
N ASP A 58 11.91 -8.08 4.03
CA ASP A 58 13.06 -7.29 3.62
C ASP A 58 13.87 -7.91 2.47
N SER A 59 13.50 -9.13 2.04
CA SER A 59 14.07 -9.80 0.88
C SER A 59 13.33 -9.49 -0.43
N MET A 60 12.11 -8.95 -0.32
CA MET A 60 11.23 -8.65 -1.44
C MET A 60 11.77 -7.52 -2.33
N ASP A 61 11.74 -7.73 -3.65
CA ASP A 61 12.26 -6.77 -4.61
C ASP A 61 11.32 -5.55 -4.74
N GLY A 62 11.89 -4.37 -4.99
CA GLY A 62 11.12 -3.13 -4.99
C GLY A 62 9.99 -3.10 -6.03
N ARG A 63 10.14 -3.82 -7.16
CA ARG A 63 9.07 -3.97 -8.16
C ARG A 63 7.91 -4.80 -7.63
N GLU A 64 8.20 -5.91 -6.95
CA GLU A 64 7.16 -6.77 -6.38
C GLU A 64 6.35 -6.01 -5.33
N VAL A 65 7.01 -5.26 -4.45
CA VAL A 65 6.33 -4.40 -3.47
C VAL A 65 5.37 -3.45 -4.19
N LEU A 66 5.83 -2.76 -5.24
CA LEU A 66 4.98 -1.83 -5.99
C LEU A 66 3.78 -2.55 -6.64
N ASP A 67 3.98 -3.73 -7.23
CA ASP A 67 2.93 -4.49 -7.89
C ASP A 67 1.88 -5.01 -6.91
N TYR A 68 2.29 -5.49 -5.73
CA TYR A 68 1.36 -5.85 -4.65
C TYR A 68 0.50 -4.66 -4.21
N TYR A 69 1.10 -3.48 -4.07
CA TYR A 69 0.34 -2.28 -3.71
C TYR A 69 -0.60 -1.81 -4.83
N ARG A 70 -0.25 -2.01 -6.10
CA ARG A 70 -1.12 -1.70 -7.25
C ARG A 70 -2.31 -2.64 -7.36
N THR A 71 -2.12 -3.93 -7.11
CA THR A 71 -3.22 -4.91 -7.12
C THR A 71 -4.08 -4.85 -5.86
N ARG A 72 -3.62 -4.20 -4.77
CA ARG A 72 -4.40 -4.04 -3.54
C ARG A 72 -5.79 -3.44 -3.76
N PHE A 73 -5.95 -2.53 -4.72
CA PHE A 73 -7.27 -1.94 -5.03
C PHE A 73 -8.28 -2.97 -5.51
N GLN A 74 -7.84 -4.14 -6.01
CA GLN A 74 -8.75 -5.22 -6.39
C GLN A 74 -9.60 -5.71 -5.21
N LEU A 75 -9.06 -5.68 -3.98
CA LEU A 75 -9.81 -6.04 -2.77
C LEU A 75 -11.00 -5.10 -2.52
N GLU A 76 -10.88 -3.82 -2.87
CA GLU A 76 -11.96 -2.84 -2.72
C GLU A 76 -13.17 -3.19 -3.59
N PHE A 77 -12.95 -3.80 -4.76
CA PHE A 77 -14.05 -4.29 -5.59
C PHE A 77 -14.78 -5.45 -4.91
N CYS A 78 -14.06 -6.42 -4.34
CA CYS A 78 -14.67 -7.52 -3.60
C CYS A 78 -15.48 -7.01 -2.38
N PHE A 79 -14.97 -6.02 -1.64
CA PHE A 79 -15.71 -5.44 -0.52
C PHE A 79 -16.95 -4.66 -0.97
N ARG A 80 -16.85 -3.90 -2.06
CA ARG A 80 -17.99 -3.16 -2.62
C ARG A 80 -19.07 -4.12 -3.10
N ASP A 81 -18.68 -5.13 -3.87
CA ASP A 81 -19.60 -6.13 -4.42
C ASP A 81 -20.24 -6.96 -3.32
N GLY A 82 -19.46 -7.43 -2.34
CA GLY A 82 -20.00 -8.16 -1.19
C GLY A 82 -20.99 -7.35 -0.37
N LYS A 83 -20.72 -6.05 -0.13
CA LYS A 83 -21.66 -5.16 0.56
C LYS A 83 -22.96 -4.96 -0.21
N GLN A 84 -22.87 -4.81 -1.53
CA GLN A 84 -24.04 -4.61 -2.39
C GLN A 84 -24.86 -5.90 -2.54
N HIS A 85 -24.20 -7.05 -2.72
CA HIS A 85 -24.83 -8.35 -2.90
C HIS A 85 -25.51 -8.85 -1.62
N ALA A 86 -24.83 -8.76 -0.47
CA ALA A 86 -25.38 -9.18 0.83
C ALA A 86 -26.24 -8.11 1.51
N GLY A 87 -26.43 -6.93 0.89
CA GLY A 87 -27.25 -5.85 1.46
C GLY A 87 -26.76 -5.37 2.83
N ILE A 88 -25.46 -5.46 3.09
CA ILE A 88 -24.82 -5.12 4.38
C ILE A 88 -25.07 -3.64 4.73
N THR A 89 -25.25 -2.79 3.72
CA THR A 89 -25.55 -1.35 3.93
C THR A 89 -27.04 -1.02 3.94
N ASN A 90 -27.94 -2.00 3.75
CA ASN A 90 -29.39 -1.76 3.69
C ASN A 90 -30.07 -1.79 5.07
N CYS A 91 -29.46 -2.42 6.07
CA CYS A 91 -30.04 -2.50 7.41
C CYS A 91 -29.95 -1.14 8.13
N GLN A 92 -31.09 -0.53 8.45
CA GLN A 92 -31.18 0.73 9.21
C GLN A 92 -31.34 0.53 10.72
N SER A 93 -31.11 -0.70 11.21
CA SER A 93 -31.21 -0.98 12.64
C SER A 93 -30.09 -0.30 13.41
N THR A 94 -30.41 0.25 14.58
CA THR A 94 -29.42 0.85 15.50
C THR A 94 -29.00 -0.11 16.63
N ASP A 95 -29.55 -1.33 16.66
CA ASP A 95 -29.27 -2.36 17.67
C ASP A 95 -28.17 -3.31 17.17
N PHE A 96 -27.05 -3.33 17.90
CA PHE A 96 -25.86 -4.12 17.56
C PHE A 96 -26.12 -5.62 17.39
N ARG A 97 -27.03 -6.22 18.18
CA ARG A 97 -27.31 -7.66 18.08
C ARG A 97 -28.06 -8.01 16.81
N LYS A 98 -28.90 -7.09 16.33
CA LYS A 98 -29.68 -7.26 15.09
C LYS A 98 -28.81 -7.04 13.85
N LEU A 99 -27.87 -6.10 13.92
CA LEU A 99 -26.84 -5.90 12.90
C LEU A 99 -25.94 -7.13 12.78
N ASP A 100 -25.44 -7.68 13.89
CA ASP A 100 -24.55 -8.84 13.88
C ASP A 100 -25.22 -10.09 13.28
N PHE A 101 -26.49 -10.34 13.62
CA PHE A 101 -27.27 -11.42 12.99
C PHE A 101 -27.48 -11.18 11.49
N HIS A 102 -27.78 -9.94 11.06
CA HIS A 102 -27.98 -9.61 9.64
C HIS A 102 -26.71 -9.76 8.80
N PHE A 103 -25.53 -9.54 9.40
CA PHE A 103 -24.25 -9.67 8.70
C PHE A 103 -23.69 -11.09 8.67
N ASN A 104 -24.01 -11.91 9.67
CA ASN A 104 -23.41 -13.24 9.88
C ASN A 104 -24.41 -14.41 9.73
N ALA A 105 -25.66 -14.15 9.29
CA ALA A 105 -26.67 -15.18 9.05
C ALA A 105 -26.33 -16.11 7.89
#